data_AF-A0A929GR41-F1
#
_entry.id   AF-A0A929GR41-F1
#
_cell.length_a   1.000
_cell.length_b   1.000
_cell.length_c   1.000
_cell.angle_alpha   90.00
_cell.angle_beta   90.00
_cell.angle_gamma   90.00
#
_symmetry.space_group_name_H-M   'P 1'
#
loop_
_entity.id
_entity.type
_entity.pdbx_description
1 polymer ?
#
loop_
_entity_poly.entity_id
_entity_poly.type
_entity_poly.pdbx_seq_one_letter_code
_entity_poly.pdbx_strand_id
1 'polypeptide(L)'
;LIVYNRFRKPIITQEFVNEIQSSPVIIPVSSTKNIIGIVSEETRKIYLFDSNGDLVSTPDMIGKTQILVGSLLNDGQLNLIVGSGKTLYNYLFR
;
A
#
# COMPACT_ATOMS: atom_id res chain seq x y z
N LEU A 1 1.24 1.51 -14.06
CA LEU A 1 2.11 2.08 -13.00
C LEU A 1 3.43 1.30 -12.99
N ILE A 2 4.56 2.00 -12.95
CA ILE A 2 5.88 1.37 -12.91
C ILE A 2 6.62 1.89 -11.68
N VAL A 3 7.15 0.99 -10.85
CA VAL A 3 8.02 1.33 -9.72
C VAL A 3 9.44 0.94 -10.08
N TYR A 4 10.38 1.84 -9.79
CA TYR A 4 11.80 1.63 -10.07
C TYR A 4 12.59 1.51 -8.76
N ASN A 5 13.63 0.69 -8.76
CA ASN A 5 14.62 0.72 -7.69
C ASN A 5 15.58 1.93 -7.84
N ARG A 6 16.51 2.08 -6.88
CA ARG A 6 17.53 3.14 -6.88
C ARG A 6 18.44 3.18 -8.12
N PHE A 7 18.46 2.12 -8.93
CA PHE A 7 19.24 2.01 -10.17
C PHE A 7 18.38 2.22 -11.42
N ARG A 8 17.14 2.70 -11.27
CA ARG A 8 16.15 2.87 -12.36
C ARG A 8 15.77 1.56 -13.06
N LYS A 9 16.02 0.40 -12.43
CA LYS A 9 15.49 -0.88 -12.93
C LYS A 9 14.05 -1.02 -12.46
N PRO A 10 13.08 -1.35 -13.34
CA PRO A 10 11.71 -1.61 -12.92
C PRO A 10 11.68 -2.82 -11.97
N ILE A 11 10.96 -2.67 -10.86
CA ILE A 11 10.69 -3.74 -9.88
C ILE A 11 9.21 -4.13 -9.87
N ILE A 12 8.30 -3.20 -10.17
CA ILE A 12 6.87 -3.47 -10.36
C ILE A 12 6.46 -2.88 -11.69
N THR A 13 5.77 -3.68 -12.50
CA THR A 13 5.06 -3.24 -13.70
C THR A 13 3.64 -3.76 -13.60
N GLN A 14 2.71 -2.90 -13.16
CA GLN A 14 1.31 -3.26 -12.99
C GLN A 14 0.43 -2.38 -13.85
N GLU A 15 -0.42 -3.01 -14.65
CA GLU A 15 -1.50 -2.34 -15.36
C GLU A 15 -2.74 -2.27 -14.45
N PHE A 16 -3.32 -1.08 -14.37
CA PHE A 16 -4.55 -0.83 -13.64
C PHE A 16 -5.62 -0.42 -14.64
N VAL A 17 -6.86 -0.86 -14.40
CA VAL A 17 -8.02 -0.51 -15.26
C VAL A 17 -8.29 1.00 -15.23
N ASN A 18 -7.94 1.64 -14.12
CA ASN A 18 -8.08 3.08 -13.90
C ASN A 18 -6.73 3.74 -13.62
N GLU A 19 -6.68 5.05 -13.80
CA GLU A 19 -5.54 5.87 -13.37
C GLU A 19 -5.44 5.86 -11.83
N ILE A 20 -4.22 5.76 -11.33
CA ILE A 20 -3.90 5.80 -9.90
C ILE A 20 -3.57 7.24 -9.53
N GLN A 21 -4.35 7.83 -8.62
CA GLN A 21 -4.20 9.26 -8.28
C GLN A 21 -3.27 9.49 -7.08
N SER A 22 -3.26 8.55 -6.13
CA SER A 22 -2.40 8.60 -4.94
C SER A 22 -1.02 8.06 -5.26
N SER A 23 0.01 8.72 -4.73
CA SER A 23 1.36 8.18 -4.80
C SER A 23 1.47 6.87 -4.01
N PRO A 24 2.17 5.85 -4.54
CA PRO A 24 2.51 4.65 -3.80
C PRO A 24 3.22 4.96 -2.48
N VAL A 25 2.98 4.15 -1.47
CA VAL A 25 3.53 4.32 -0.12
C VAL A 25 4.45 3.16 0.22
N ILE A 26 5.61 3.44 0.81
CA ILE A 26 6.51 2.41 1.34
C ILE A 26 6.13 2.13 2.79
N ILE A 27 5.86 0.86 3.10
CA ILE A 27 5.40 0.37 4.40
C ILE A 27 6.54 -0.47 5.01
N PRO A 28 7.20 -0.01 6.08
CA PRO A 28 8.29 -0.73 6.73
C PRO A 28 7.71 -1.79 7.69
N VAL A 29 7.49 -3.00 7.19
CA VAL A 29 6.90 -4.09 7.98
C VAL A 29 7.90 -4.75 8.94
N SER A 30 9.20 -4.63 8.67
CA SER A 30 10.27 -5.01 9.59
C SER A 30 11.56 -4.22 9.29
N SER A 31 12.63 -4.48 10.05
CA SER A 31 13.95 -3.87 9.81
C SER A 31 14.56 -4.22 8.45
N THR A 32 14.13 -5.31 7.82
CA THR A 32 14.69 -5.83 6.57
C THR A 32 13.67 -5.93 5.44
N LYS A 33 12.38 -5.79 5.75
CA LYS A 33 11.30 -5.99 4.79
C LYS A 33 10.45 -4.73 4.65
N ASN A 34 10.31 -4.29 3.40
CA ASN A 34 9.42 -3.22 3.00
C ASN A 34 8.36 -3.76 2.04
N ILE A 35 7.19 -3.17 2.10
CA ILE A 35 6.07 -3.42 1.19
C ILE A 35 5.70 -2.10 0.51
N ILE A 36 5.28 -2.17 -0.74
CA ILE A 36 4.79 -1.05 -1.52
C ILE A 36 3.26 -1.14 -1.55
N GLY A 37 2.59 -0.15 -0.96
CA GLY A 37 1.15 -0.02 -0.97
C GLY A 37 0.67 0.91 -2.07
N ILE A 38 -0.31 0.46 -2.85
CA ILE A 38 -0.96 1.22 -3.91
C ILE A 38 -2.47 1.18 -3.68
N VAL A 39 -3.12 2.34 -3.75
CA VAL A 39 -4.57 2.44 -3.66
C VAL A 39 -5.12 2.73 -5.04
N SER A 40 -6.08 1.93 -5.51
CA SER A 40 -6.93 2.26 -6.64
C SER A 40 -8.22 2.87 -6.11
N GLU A 41 -8.34 4.19 -6.23
CA GLU A 41 -9.42 4.97 -5.64
C GLU A 41 -10.77 4.66 -6.28
N GLU A 42 -10.77 4.38 -7.58
CA GLU A 42 -11.98 4.05 -8.34
C GLU A 42 -12.52 2.68 -7.94
N THR A 43 -11.66 1.67 -7.88
CA THR A 43 -12.05 0.29 -7.52
C THR A 43 -12.13 0.08 -6.01
N ARG A 44 -11.67 1.05 -5.22
CA ARG A 44 -11.56 1.03 -3.75
C ARG A 44 -10.67 -0.10 -3.21
N LYS A 45 -9.67 -0.50 -3.97
CA LYS A 45 -8.80 -1.64 -3.65
C LYS A 45 -7.43 -1.16 -3.22
N ILE A 46 -6.87 -1.85 -2.23
CA ILE A 46 -5.47 -1.71 -1.84
C ILE A 46 -4.68 -2.90 -2.37
N TYR A 47 -3.55 -2.61 -3.01
CA TYR A 47 -2.60 -3.58 -3.54
C TYR A 47 -1.30 -3.46 -2.75
N LEU A 48 -0.77 -4.59 -2.30
CA LEU A 48 0.46 -4.66 -1.51
C LEU A 48 1.49 -5.52 -2.24
N PHE A 49 2.60 -4.92 -2.64
CA PHE A 49 3.68 -5.59 -3.34
C PHE A 49 4.91 -5.70 -2.43
N ASP A 50 5.63 -6.81 -2.47
CA ASP A 50 6.91 -6.90 -1.77
C ASP A 50 8.02 -6.16 -2.52
N SER A 51 9.24 -6.24 -1.99
CA SER A 51 10.43 -5.62 -2.60
C SER A 51 10.83 -6.22 -3.94
N ASN A 52 10.36 -7.43 -4.28
CA ASN A 52 10.61 -8.08 -5.57
C ASN A 52 9.54 -7.71 -6.60
N GLY A 53 8.46 -7.08 -6.16
CA GLY A 53 7.31 -6.71 -6.97
C GLY A 53 6.23 -7.79 -7.02
N ASP A 54 6.34 -8.83 -6.20
CA ASP A 54 5.32 -9.85 -6.07
C ASP A 54 4.15 -9.32 -5.24
N LEU A 55 2.94 -9.63 -5.69
CA LEU A 55 1.71 -9.22 -5.01
C LEU A 55 1.52 -10.09 -3.76
N VAL A 56 1.72 -9.50 -2.59
CA VAL A 56 1.70 -10.17 -1.28
C VAL A 56 0.27 -10.37 -0.78
N SER A 57 -0.66 -9.51 -1.20
CA SER A 57 -2.07 -9.59 -0.84
C SER A 57 -2.95 -8.94 -1.92
N THR A 58 -4.09 -9.58 -2.20
CA THR A 58 -5.20 -9.03 -3.01
C THR A 58 -6.48 -8.96 -2.15
N PRO A 59 -7.61 -8.43 -2.64
CA PRO A 59 -8.01 -7.03 -2.66
C PRO A 59 -9.20 -6.76 -1.70
N ASP A 60 -9.31 -7.50 -0.61
CA ASP A 60 -10.43 -7.33 0.34
C ASP A 60 -10.24 -6.11 1.26
N MET A 61 -9.06 -5.49 1.20
CA MET A 61 -8.80 -4.23 1.86
C MET A 61 -9.46 -3.09 1.06
N ILE A 62 -10.51 -2.54 1.65
CA ILE A 62 -11.24 -1.36 1.17
C ILE A 62 -10.43 -0.10 1.49
N GLY A 63 -10.22 0.75 0.47
CA GLY A 63 -9.55 2.03 0.64
C GLY A 63 -9.69 2.96 -0.57
N LYS A 64 -9.84 4.27 -0.34
CA LYS A 64 -9.95 5.30 -1.38
C LYS A 64 -8.99 6.48 -1.20
N THR A 65 -8.51 6.74 0.01
CA THR A 65 -7.48 7.77 0.24
C THR A 65 -6.10 7.13 0.18
N GLN A 66 -5.05 7.97 0.14
CA GLN A 66 -3.68 7.52 0.39
C GLN A 66 -3.59 6.77 1.73
N ILE A 67 -2.69 5.78 1.78
CA ILE A 67 -2.38 5.00 2.99
C ILE A 67 -1.52 5.86 3.91
N LEU A 68 -1.96 6.01 5.16
CA LEU A 68 -1.13 6.52 6.25
C LEU A 68 -0.61 5.34 7.08
N VAL A 69 0.67 5.37 7.40
CA VAL A 69 1.36 4.29 8.12
C VAL A 69 1.91 4.83 9.43
N GLY A 70 1.66 4.14 10.54
CA GLY A 70 2.21 4.51 11.85
C GLY A 70 1.79 3.54 12.96
N SER A 71 2.21 3.79 14.20
CA SER A 71 1.70 3.11 15.39
C SER A 71 0.79 4.07 16.15
N LEU A 72 -0.50 3.75 16.26
CA LEU A 72 -1.47 4.62 16.92
C LEU A 72 -1.33 4.63 18.44
N LEU A 73 -0.82 3.53 19.02
CA LEU A 73 -0.68 3.33 20.47
C LEU A 73 0.77 3.37 20.95
N ASN A 74 1.73 3.65 20.06
CA ASN A 74 3.18 3.60 20.34
C ASN A 74 3.65 2.24 20.91
N ASP A 75 2.99 1.16 20.53
CA ASP A 75 3.27 -0.23 20.95
C ASP A 75 4.10 -1.00 19.92
N GLY A 76 4.47 -0.35 18.81
CA GLY A 76 5.17 -0.98 17.70
C GLY A 76 4.25 -1.75 16.73
N GLN A 77 2.96 -1.87 17.02
CA GLN A 77 1.99 -2.42 16.07
C GLN A 77 1.82 -1.44 14.92
N LEU A 78 2.04 -1.92 13.69
CA LEU A 78 1.88 -1.11 12.49
C LEU A 78 0.40 -1.03 12.10
N ASN A 79 -0.10 0.18 11.96
CA ASN A 79 -1.43 0.54 11.51
C ASN A 79 -1.36 1.13 10.10
N LEU A 80 -2.24 0.66 9.22
CA LEU A 80 -2.48 1.24 7.90
C LEU A 80 -3.86 1.88 7.92
N ILE A 81 -3.89 3.21 7.93
CA ILE A 81 -5.11 4.00 7.99
C ILE A 81 -5.49 4.46 6.60
N VAL A 82 -6.73 4.14 6.20
CA VAL A 82 -7.28 4.51 4.90
C VAL A 82 -8.73 4.93 5.02
N GLY A 83 -9.11 6.02 4.36
CA GLY A 83 -10.49 6.47 4.25
C GLY A 83 -11.22 5.85 3.07
N SER A 84 -12.50 5.53 3.24
CA SER A 84 -13.42 5.22 2.14
C SER A 84 -14.84 5.67 2.52
N GLY A 85 -15.36 6.67 1.79
CA GLY A 85 -16.65 7.28 2.11
C GLY A 85 -16.62 8.01 3.45
N LYS A 86 -17.49 7.59 4.38
CA LYS A 86 -17.58 8.13 5.76
C LYS A 86 -16.85 7.27 6.79
N THR A 87 -16.07 6.30 6.34
CA THR A 87 -15.41 5.31 7.20
C THR A 87 -13.90 5.43 7.08
N LEU A 88 -13.22 5.39 8.23
CA LEU A 88 -11.78 5.16 8.34
C LEU A 88 -11.56 3.68 8.68
N TYR A 89 -10.72 3.01 7.88
CA TYR A 89 -10.31 1.64 8.09
C TYR A 89 -8.93 1.63 8.72
N ASN A 90 -8.73 0.78 9.72
CA ASN A 90 -7.43 0.51 10.34
C ASN A 90 -7.08 -0.96 10.10
N TYR A 91 -6.12 -1.21 9.23
CA TYR A 91 -5.58 -2.55 9.00
C TYR A 91 -4.32 -2.75 9.83
N LEU A 92 -4.26 -3.88 10.53
CA LEU A 92 -3.11 -4.27 11.34
C LEU A 92 -2.20 -5.17 10.50
N PHE A 93 -0.93 -4.79 10.38
CA PHE A 93 0.09 -5.67 9.82
C PHE A 93 0.63 -6.58 10.91
N ARG A 94 0.51 -7.90 10.75
CA ARG A 94 1.06 -8.92 11.67
C ARG A 94 2.22 -9.66 11.03
#